data_AF-A0A3B9BA70-F1
#
_entry.id   AF-A0A3B9BA70-F1
#
_cell.length_a   1.000
_cell.length_b   1.000
_cell.length_c   1.000
_cell.angle_alpha   90.00
_cell.angle_beta   90.00
_cell.angle_gamma   90.00
#
_symmetry.space_group_name_H-M   'P 1'
#
loop_
_entity.id
_entity.type
_entity.pdbx_description
1 polymer ?
#
loop_
_entity_poly.entity_id
_entity_poly.type
_entity_poly.pdbx_seq_one_letter_code
_entity_poly.pdbx_strand_id
1 'polypeptide(L)'
;MPVYQYKVVDSKIEDEIIEIEQEIGAKELRIHPITGETIKKIISSTSLTLNHSSTREKVTLEKGNLEKNGFTVFQKDNSNPLRYNRTAGNLGPEEINLK
;
A
#
# COMPACT_ATOMS: atom_id res chain seq x y z
N MET A 1 -2.18 -22.16 -1.75
CA MET A 1 -1.57 -22.28 -0.41
C MET A 1 -1.14 -20.89 0.03
N PRO A 2 -1.50 -20.41 1.23
CA PRO A 2 -1.02 -19.12 1.73
C PRO A 2 0.50 -19.13 1.98
N VAL A 3 1.10 -17.94 1.85
CA VAL A 3 2.48 -17.68 2.24
C VAL A 3 2.47 -17.02 3.61
N TYR A 4 3.28 -17.54 4.54
CA TYR A 4 3.46 -16.95 5.87
C TYR A 4 4.88 -16.44 6.03
N GLN A 5 5.01 -15.30 6.72
CA GLN A 5 6.30 -14.71 7.05
C GLN A 5 6.79 -15.19 8.42
N TYR A 6 8.07 -15.51 8.51
CA TYR A 6 8.75 -15.94 9.73
C TYR A 6 10.02 -15.13 9.94
N LYS A 7 10.33 -14.79 11.18
CA LYS A 7 11.59 -14.16 11.58
C LYS A 7 12.53 -15.23 12.14
N VAL A 8 13.78 -15.23 11.70
CA VAL A 8 14.83 -16.07 12.27
C VAL A 8 15.32 -15.43 13.58
N VAL A 9 15.32 -16.19 14.68
CA VAL A 9 15.60 -15.64 16.02
C VAL A 9 17.10 -15.45 16.24
N ASP A 10 17.91 -16.42 15.83
CA ASP A 10 19.36 -16.44 16.02
C ASP A 10 20.13 -16.16 14.72
N SER A 11 19.54 -15.37 13.81
CA SER A 11 20.19 -15.08 12.54
C SER A 11 21.45 -14.25 12.75
N LYS A 12 22.45 -14.51 11.91
CA LYS A 12 23.64 -13.67 11.77
C LYS A 12 23.33 -12.34 11.07
N ILE A 13 22.17 -12.24 10.44
CA ILE A 13 21.64 -11.06 9.75
C ILE A 13 20.56 -10.47 10.65
N GLU A 14 20.65 -9.18 10.97
CA GLU A 14 19.59 -8.50 11.71
C GLU A 14 18.28 -8.56 10.92
N ASP A 15 17.21 -8.97 11.61
CA ASP A 15 15.84 -9.02 11.09
C ASP A 15 15.64 -9.85 9.81
N GLU A 16 16.32 -10.99 9.70
CA GLU A 16 16.07 -11.92 8.61
C GLU A 16 14.63 -12.46 8.64
N ILE A 17 13.89 -12.14 7.58
CA ILE A 17 12.51 -12.59 7.34
C ILE A 17 12.52 -13.57 6.18
N ILE A 18 11.83 -14.69 6.37
CA ILE A 18 11.63 -15.72 5.35
C ILE A 18 10.15 -15.91 5.06
N GLU A 19 9.85 -16.33 3.85
CA GLU A 19 8.50 -16.63 3.38
C GLU A 19 8.36 -18.13 3.14
N ILE A 20 7.33 -18.73 3.75
CA ILE A 20 7.09 -20.17 3.69
C ILE A 20 5.65 -20.41 3.23
N GLU A 21 5.49 -21.16 2.14
CA GLU A 21 4.18 -21.67 1.71
C GLU A 21 3.71 -22.77 2.66
N GLN A 22 2.49 -22.64 3.19
CA GLN A 22 1.88 -23.67 4.04
C GLN A 22 0.40 -23.83 3.74
N GLU A 23 -0.18 -24.95 4.15
CA GLU A 23 -1.62 -25.13 4.10
C GLU A 23 -2.34 -24.26 5.13
N ILE A 24 -3.59 -23.89 4.84
CA ILE A 24 -4.40 -23.11 5.78
C ILE A 24 -4.74 -23.99 7.00
N GLY A 25 -4.42 -23.50 8.21
CA GLY A 25 -4.59 -24.27 9.44
C GLY A 25 -3.42 -25.21 9.77
N ALA A 26 -2.35 -25.21 8.98
CA ALA A 26 -1.13 -25.93 9.32
C ALA A 26 -0.53 -25.43 10.65
N LYS A 27 0.11 -26.34 11.39
CA LYS A 27 0.80 -25.99 12.64
C LYS A 27 1.96 -25.05 12.35
N GLU A 28 2.15 -24.07 13.22
CA GLU A 28 3.24 -23.10 13.10
C GLU A 28 4.61 -23.79 13.15
N LEU A 29 5.46 -23.45 12.18
CA LEU A 29 6.85 -23.90 12.19
C LEU A 29 7.64 -23.15 13.27
N ARG A 30 8.51 -23.89 13.95
CA ARG A 30 9.45 -23.37 14.96
C ARG A 30 10.90 -23.46 14.52
N ILE A 31 11.16 -24.19 13.43
CA ILE A 31 12.48 -24.52 12.92
C ILE A 31 12.49 -24.23 11.41
N HIS A 32 13.55 -23.60 10.93
CA HIS A 32 13.78 -23.30 9.52
C HIS A 32 13.95 -24.62 8.73
N PRO A 33 13.18 -24.86 7.66
CA PRO A 33 13.19 -26.15 6.95
C PRO A 33 14.53 -26.45 6.27
N ILE A 34 15.26 -25.42 5.83
CA ILE A 34 16.58 -25.53 5.18
C ILE A 34 17.74 -25.42 6.18
N THR A 35 17.82 -24.32 6.97
CA THR A 35 18.99 -24.05 7.83
C THR A 35 18.93 -24.72 9.21
N GLY A 36 17.74 -25.16 9.65
CA GLY A 36 17.55 -25.72 10.99
C GLY A 36 17.53 -24.69 12.12
N GLU A 37 17.58 -23.39 11.80
CA GLU A 37 17.56 -22.31 12.79
C GLU A 37 16.19 -22.13 13.43
N THR A 38 16.15 -21.49 14.60
CA THR A 38 14.90 -21.19 15.31
C THR A 38 14.16 -20.05 14.63
N ILE A 39 12.87 -20.26 14.31
CA ILE A 39 12.03 -19.27 13.62
C ILE A 39 10.74 -18.98 14.39
N LYS A 40 10.24 -17.75 14.27
CA LYS A 40 8.98 -17.29 14.85
C LYS A 40 8.07 -16.68 13.81
N LYS A 41 6.80 -17.09 13.79
CA LYS A 41 5.80 -16.56 12.86
C LYS A 41 5.56 -15.08 13.10
N ILE A 42 5.58 -14.29 12.03
CA ILE A 42 5.19 -12.89 12.07
C ILE A 42 3.68 -12.81 11.87
N ILE A 43 2.99 -12.27 12.86
CA ILE A 43 1.57 -11.93 12.73
C ILE A 43 1.51 -10.56 12.06
N SER A 44 1.51 -10.54 10.72
CA SER A 44 1.24 -9.31 9.98
C SER A 44 -0.26 -9.12 9.85
N SER A 45 -0.71 -7.86 9.93
CA SER A 45 -2.06 -7.53 9.49
C SER A 45 -2.15 -7.85 8.00
N THR A 46 -3.10 -8.70 7.61
CA THR A 46 -3.44 -8.88 6.19
C THR A 46 -3.72 -7.51 5.58
N SER A 47 -2.98 -7.15 4.51
CA SER A 47 -3.30 -6.01 3.63
C SER A 47 -4.53 -6.28 2.79
N LEU A 48 -5.59 -6.76 3.43
CA LEU A 48 -6.90 -6.90 2.82
C LEU A 48 -7.56 -5.53 2.93
N THR A 49 -7.78 -4.87 1.80
CA THR A 49 -8.60 -3.65 1.70
C THR A 49 -10.08 -4.03 1.86
N LEU A 50 -10.45 -4.62 3.00
CA LEU A 50 -11.83 -5.03 3.30
C LEU A 50 -12.72 -3.84 3.65
N ASN A 51 -12.12 -2.74 4.09
CA ASN A 51 -12.83 -1.56 4.57
C ASN A 51 -12.84 -0.45 3.50
N HIS A 52 -13.53 -0.70 2.39
CA HIS A 52 -13.94 0.36 1.48
C HIS A 52 -15.11 1.11 2.13
N SER A 53 -14.91 2.38 2.48
CA SER A 53 -15.99 3.25 2.91
C SER A 53 -16.01 4.50 2.07
N SER A 54 -17.19 4.83 1.54
CA SER A 54 -17.40 6.05 0.74
C SER A 54 -16.96 7.30 1.48
N THR A 55 -17.06 7.30 2.81
CA THR A 55 -16.60 8.40 3.66
C THR A 55 -15.08 8.52 3.65
N ARG A 56 -14.36 7.40 3.78
CA ARG A 56 -12.89 7.42 3.78
C ARG A 56 -12.34 7.75 2.40
N GLU A 57 -12.96 7.24 1.34
CA GLU A 57 -12.62 7.59 -0.04
C GLU A 57 -12.78 9.10 -0.31
N LYS A 58 -13.90 9.70 0.12
CA LYS A 58 -14.11 11.15 0.00
C LYS A 58 -13.05 11.98 0.72
N VAL A 59 -12.67 11.58 1.93
CA VAL A 59 -11.63 12.26 2.72
C VAL A 59 -10.26 12.10 2.05
N THR A 60 -9.93 10.91 1.57
CA THR A 60 -8.65 10.65 0.89
C THR A 60 -8.53 11.43 -0.42
N LEU A 61 -9.62 11.55 -1.18
CA LEU A 61 -9.68 12.26 -2.46
C LEU A 61 -10.03 13.75 -2.33
N GLU A 62 -10.14 14.27 -1.12
CA GLU A 62 -10.38 15.70 -0.90
C GLU A 62 -9.18 16.52 -1.37
N LYS A 63 -9.43 17.66 -2.01
CA LYS A 63 -8.40 18.55 -2.60
C LYS A 63 -7.27 18.88 -1.61
N GLY A 64 -7.62 19.21 -0.36
CA GLY A 64 -6.63 19.52 0.67
C GLY A 64 -5.78 18.32 1.11
N ASN A 65 -6.34 17.10 1.09
CA ASN A 65 -5.56 15.90 1.37
C ASN A 65 -4.65 15.54 0.19
N LEU A 66 -5.13 15.68 -1.04
CA LEU A 66 -4.35 15.45 -2.24
C LEU A 66 -3.15 16.41 -2.33
N GLU A 67 -3.36 17.69 -2.06
CA GLU A 67 -2.28 18.69 -2.02
C GLU A 67 -1.24 18.38 -0.94
N LYS A 68 -1.67 18.03 0.28
CA LYS A 68 -0.76 17.64 1.39
C LYS A 68 0.12 16.44 1.04
N ASN A 69 -0.40 15.50 0.26
CA ASN A 69 0.34 14.32 -0.19
C ASN A 69 1.13 14.57 -1.49
N GLY A 70 1.22 15.82 -1.95
CA GLY A 70 2.03 16.21 -3.11
C GLY A 70 1.36 16.00 -4.47
N PHE A 71 0.07 15.67 -4.50
CA PHE A 71 -0.67 15.52 -5.75
C PHE A 71 -1.10 16.87 -6.31
N THR A 72 -1.04 16.98 -7.63
CA THR A 72 -1.63 18.10 -8.37
C THR A 72 -2.89 17.63 -9.07
N VAL A 73 -3.99 18.36 -8.89
CA VAL A 73 -5.31 17.98 -9.40
C VAL A 73 -5.77 18.98 -10.44
N PHE A 74 -6.19 18.48 -11.60
CA PHE A 74 -6.78 19.26 -12.68
C PHE A 74 -8.24 18.90 -12.84
N GLN A 75 -9.12 19.90 -12.75
CA GLN A 75 -10.55 19.73 -12.91
C GLN A 75 -10.98 20.22 -14.29
N LYS A 76 -11.72 19.35 -15.01
CA LYS A 76 -12.25 19.64 -16.33
C LYS A 76 -13.23 20.82 -16.27
N ASP A 77 -13.11 21.76 -17.20
CA ASP A 77 -14.05 22.86 -17.35
C ASP A 77 -15.38 22.34 -17.92
N ASN A 78 -16.50 22.74 -17.31
CA ASN A 78 -17.84 22.35 -17.78
C ASN A 78 -18.19 22.99 -19.12
N SER A 79 -17.59 24.14 -19.44
CA SER A 79 -17.90 24.89 -20.66
C SER A 79 -17.08 24.44 -21.87
N ASN A 80 -15.89 23.89 -21.63
CA ASN A 80 -15.00 23.41 -22.69
C ASN A 80 -14.37 22.07 -22.29
N PRO A 81 -14.73 20.97 -22.95
CA PRO A 81 -14.27 19.65 -22.57
C PRO A 81 -12.77 19.39 -22.86
N LEU A 82 -12.10 20.29 -23.58
CA LEU A 82 -10.68 20.22 -23.88
C LEU A 82 -9.84 21.01 -22.86
N ARG A 83 -10.49 21.71 -21.92
CA ARG A 83 -9.85 22.61 -20.96
C ARG A 83 -9.90 22.02 -19.56
N TYR A 84 -8.76 22.09 -18.88
CA TYR A 84 -8.60 21.62 -17.51
C TYR A 84 -7.90 22.69 -16.68
N ASN A 85 -8.50 23.06 -15.56
CA ASN A 85 -7.95 24.06 -14.66
C ASN A 85 -7.36 23.38 -13.42
N ARG A 86 -6.14 23.78 -13.02
CA ARG A 86 -5.54 23.27 -11.79
C ARG A 86 -6.35 23.75 -10.58
N THR A 87 -6.68 22.83 -9.69
CA THR A 87 -7.52 23.14 -8.51
C THR A 87 -6.90 22.72 -7.17
N ALA A 88 -5.82 21.93 -7.19
CA ALA A 88 -5.04 21.61 -6.01
C ALA A 88 -3.57 21.37 -6.42
N GLY A 89 -2.63 21.71 -5.55
CA GLY A 89 -1.19 21.59 -5.80
C GLY A 89 -0.60 22.75 -6.61
N ASN A 90 0.72 22.83 -6.62
CA ASN A 90 1.49 23.93 -7.20
C ASN A 90 2.40 23.51 -8.37
N LEU A 91 2.38 22.24 -8.77
CA LEU A 91 3.20 21.73 -9.87
C LEU A 91 2.46 21.91 -11.21
N GLY A 92 3.22 22.08 -12.29
CA GLY A 92 2.70 22.20 -13.65
C GLY A 92 2.03 23.55 -13.98
N PRO A 93 1.41 23.66 -15.18
CA PRO A 93 0.73 24.87 -15.63
C PRO A 93 -0.60 25.08 -14.89
N GLU A 94 -1.09 26.32 -14.87
CA GLU A 94 -2.40 26.65 -14.28
C GLU A 94 -3.57 26.08 -15.10
N GLU A 95 -3.37 25.92 -16.40
CA GLU A 95 -4.36 25.41 -17.33
C GLU A 95 -3.71 24.43 -18.32
N ILE A 96 -4.41 23.34 -18.60
CA ILE A 96 -4.07 22.39 -19.67
C ILE A 96 -5.18 22.46 -20.73
N ASN A 97 -4.77 22.69 -21.97
CA ASN A 97 -5.66 22.66 -23.12
C ASN A 97 -5.22 21.51 -24.04
N LEU A 98 -6.10 20.52 -24.21
CA LEU A 98 -5.89 19.37 -25.08
C LEU A 98 -6.31 19.77 -26.50
N LYS A 99 -5.42 20.49 -27.18
CA LYS A 99 -5.64 20.94 -28.55
C LYS A 99 -4.78 20.14 -29.53
#